data_AF-A0A935ICW5-F1
#
_entry.id   AF-A0A935ICW5-F1
#
_cell.length_a   1.000
_cell.length_b   1.000
_cell.length_c   1.000
_cell.angle_alpha   90.00
_cell.angle_beta   90.00
_cell.angle_gamma   90.00
#
_symmetry.space_group_name_H-M   'P 1'
#
loop_
_entity.id
_entity.type
_entity.pdbx_description
1 polymer ?
#
loop_
_entity_poly.entity_id
_entity_poly.type
_entity_poly.pdbx_seq_one_letter_code
_entity_poly.pdbx_strand_id
1 'polypeptide(L)'
;MKTDIKNRVDIERIVNLFYEKVRKDASIGFFFTEIAQTNWERHLPIMYQFWENIVFSTGTYEGNPMIKHREISQIKPITMDHFQHWIHLFNETVNELFQGEKAELIKQRAQSIATVMQIKLINQ
;
A
#
# COMPACT_ATOMS: atom_id res chain seq x y z
N MET A 1 -17.55 13.39 -13.31
CA MET A 1 -16.22 13.92 -12.95
C MET A 1 -15.76 13.23 -11.69
N LYS A 2 -14.47 12.88 -11.56
CA LYS A 2 -13.95 12.30 -10.32
C LYS A 2 -13.87 13.38 -9.23
N THR A 3 -14.05 12.99 -7.98
CA THR A 3 -13.90 13.88 -6.81
C THR A 3 -12.60 13.62 -6.10
N ASP A 4 -12.21 14.50 -5.19
CA ASP A 4 -11.10 14.23 -4.28
C ASP A 4 -11.53 13.29 -3.14
N ILE A 5 -10.55 12.76 -2.40
CA ILE A 5 -10.73 11.88 -1.24
C ILE A 5 -11.22 12.72 -0.06
N LYS A 6 -12.36 12.35 0.54
CA LYS A 6 -13.02 13.18 1.57
C LYS A 6 -13.05 12.56 2.96
N ASN A 7 -13.03 11.23 3.04
CA ASN A 7 -13.26 10.54 4.31
C ASN A 7 -12.75 9.09 4.27
N ARG A 8 -12.98 8.39 5.38
CA ARG A 8 -12.66 6.97 5.56
C ARG A 8 -13.24 6.05 4.49
N VAL A 9 -14.48 6.26 4.06
CA VAL A 9 -15.14 5.41 3.07
C VAL A 9 -14.39 5.46 1.73
N ASP A 10 -13.86 6.63 1.35
CA ASP A 10 -13.03 6.77 0.15
C ASP A 10 -11.70 6.02 0.28
N ILE A 11 -11.07 6.05 1.47
CA ILE A 11 -9.84 5.27 1.75
C ILE A 11 -10.12 3.77 1.63
N GLU A 12 -11.21 3.28 2.20
CA GLU A 12 -11.59 1.86 2.12
C GLU A 12 -11.79 1.42 0.67
N ARG A 13 -12.41 2.27 -0.17
CA ARG A 13 -12.57 1.98 -1.60
C ARG A 13 -11.23 1.86 -2.33
N ILE A 14 -10.29 2.77 -2.07
CA ILE A 14 -8.93 2.70 -2.66
C ILE A 14 -8.25 1.41 -2.21
N VAL A 15 -8.22 1.14 -0.91
CA VAL A 15 -7.49 -0.01 -0.35
C VAL A 15 -8.09 -1.33 -0.84
N ASN A 16 -9.41 -1.44 -0.88
CA ASN A 16 -10.08 -2.64 -1.37
C ASN A 16 -9.76 -2.91 -2.85
N LEU A 17 -9.98 -1.92 -3.72
CA LEU A 17 -9.70 -2.09 -5.14
C LEU A 17 -8.20 -2.35 -5.40
N PHE A 18 -7.33 -1.66 -4.66
CA PHE A 18 -5.90 -1.87 -4.76
C PHE A 18 -5.50 -3.31 -4.43
N TYR A 19 -5.97 -3.84 -3.29
CA TYR A 19 -5.63 -5.21 -2.91
C TYR A 19 -6.34 -6.27 -3.75
N GLU A 20 -7.50 -5.99 -4.34
CA GLU A 20 -8.09 -6.84 -5.37
C GLU A 20 -7.17 -7.00 -6.59
N LYS A 21 -6.53 -5.91 -7.03
CA LYS A 21 -5.54 -5.93 -8.11
C LYS A 21 -4.27 -6.69 -7.70
N VAL A 22 -3.69 -6.33 -6.55
CA VAL A 22 -2.47 -6.98 -6.01
C VAL A 22 -2.63 -8.49 -5.91
N ARG A 23 -3.78 -8.98 -5.42
CA ARG A 23 -4.04 -10.42 -5.27
C ARG A 23 -4.02 -11.21 -6.57
N LYS A 24 -4.32 -10.55 -7.69
CA LYS A 24 -4.36 -11.16 -9.04
C LYS A 24 -3.09 -10.88 -9.83
N ASP A 25 -2.18 -10.09 -9.28
CA ASP A 25 -1.00 -9.64 -9.98
C ASP A 25 0.07 -10.74 -10.00
N ALA A 26 0.57 -11.06 -11.20
CA ALA A 26 1.55 -12.13 -11.41
C ALA A 26 2.94 -11.80 -10.84
N SER A 27 3.28 -10.52 -10.68
CA SER A 27 4.60 -10.08 -10.26
C SER A 27 4.71 -9.93 -8.74
N ILE A 28 3.67 -9.45 -8.07
CA ILE A 28 3.72 -9.17 -6.63
C ILE A 28 2.66 -9.91 -5.80
N GLY A 29 1.65 -10.51 -6.42
CA GLY A 29 0.55 -11.16 -5.70
C GLY A 29 1.04 -12.31 -4.82
N PHE A 30 2.02 -13.08 -5.29
CA PHE A 30 2.58 -14.23 -4.58
C PHE A 30 3.20 -13.86 -3.22
N PHE A 31 3.71 -12.62 -3.04
CA PHE A 31 4.20 -12.17 -1.73
C PHE A 31 3.08 -12.14 -0.68
N PHE A 32 1.86 -11.82 -1.10
CA PHE A 32 0.71 -11.74 -0.20
C PHE A 32 0.01 -13.08 -0.03
N THR A 33 -0.10 -13.88 -1.09
CA THR A 33 -0.87 -15.13 -1.11
C THR A 33 -0.06 -16.35 -0.68
N GLU A 34 1.17 -16.48 -1.14
CA GLU A 34 2.00 -17.69 -0.94
C GLU A 34 3.04 -17.51 0.17
N ILE A 35 3.72 -16.35 0.19
CA ILE A 35 4.79 -16.07 1.15
C ILE A 35 4.23 -15.61 2.49
N ALA A 36 3.47 -14.51 2.50
CA ALA A 36 2.92 -13.95 3.73
C ALA A 36 1.63 -14.64 4.19
N GLN A 37 0.95 -15.37 3.29
CA GLN A 37 -0.35 -16.01 3.52
C GLN A 37 -1.33 -15.09 4.27
N THR A 38 -1.51 -13.90 3.70
CA THR A 38 -2.14 -12.77 4.36
C THR A 38 -3.58 -13.09 4.75
N ASN A 39 -3.92 -12.92 6.04
CA ASN A 39 -5.32 -12.91 6.48
C ASN A 39 -5.96 -11.57 6.10
N TRP A 40 -6.76 -11.56 5.04
CA TRP A 40 -7.35 -10.35 4.48
C TRP A 40 -8.36 -9.67 5.41
N GLU A 41 -9.13 -10.44 6.19
CA GLU A 41 -10.08 -9.89 7.16
C GLU A 41 -9.39 -9.07 8.26
N ARG A 42 -8.17 -9.47 8.65
CA ARG A 42 -7.35 -8.74 9.62
C ARG A 42 -6.51 -7.65 8.97
N HIS A 43 -5.99 -7.90 7.77
CA HIS A 43 -5.06 -6.98 7.09
C HIS A 43 -5.75 -5.71 6.58
N LEU A 44 -6.93 -5.83 5.97
CA LEU A 44 -7.61 -4.68 5.37
C LEU A 44 -7.94 -3.58 6.38
N PRO A 45 -8.51 -3.86 7.58
CA PRO A 45 -8.74 -2.84 8.61
C PRO A 45 -7.47 -2.06 9.02
N ILE A 46 -6.32 -2.74 9.11
CA ILE A 46 -5.02 -2.12 9.43
C ILE A 46 -4.62 -1.15 8.31
N MET A 47 -4.76 -1.58 7.05
CA MET A 47 -4.41 -0.75 5.90
C MET A 47 -5.32 0.45 5.74
N TYR A 48 -6.60 0.32 6.07
CA TYR A 48 -7.49 1.47 6.11
C TYR A 48 -7.02 2.50 7.15
N GLN A 49 -6.64 2.05 8.36
CA GLN A 49 -6.17 2.94 9.44
C GLN A 49 -4.87 3.63 9.03
N PHE A 50 -3.96 2.87 8.43
CA PHE A 50 -2.69 3.38 7.93
C PHE A 50 -2.88 4.51 6.91
N TRP A 51 -3.67 4.27 5.86
CA TRP A 51 -3.87 5.26 4.80
C TRP A 51 -4.74 6.44 5.25
N GLU A 52 -5.73 6.21 6.10
CA GLU A 52 -6.50 7.29 6.72
C GLU A 52 -5.58 8.20 7.55
N ASN A 53 -4.70 7.62 8.38
CA ASN A 53 -3.74 8.39 9.15
C ASN A 53 -2.77 9.17 8.26
N ILE A 54 -2.33 8.61 7.12
CA ILE A 54 -1.46 9.31 6.17
C ILE A 54 -2.15 10.53 5.54
N VAL A 55 -3.43 10.41 5.20
CA VAL A 55 -4.16 11.45 4.44
C VAL A 55 -4.78 12.51 5.35
N PHE A 56 -5.24 12.10 6.53
CA PHE A 56 -6.02 12.93 7.45
C PHE A 56 -5.36 13.16 8.82
N SER A 57 -4.17 12.59 9.07
CA SER A 57 -3.42 12.79 10.32
C SER A 57 -4.21 12.42 11.58
N THR A 58 -4.97 11.33 11.53
CA THR A 58 -5.90 10.90 12.60
C THR A 58 -5.21 10.45 13.89
N GLY A 59 -3.93 10.06 13.83
CA GLY A 59 -3.20 9.51 14.96
C GLY A 59 -3.60 8.07 15.33
N THR A 60 -4.35 7.37 14.46
CA THR A 60 -4.95 6.06 14.78
C THR A 60 -4.08 4.85 14.41
N TYR A 61 -2.88 5.07 13.86
CA TYR A 61 -1.98 4.00 13.42
C TYR A 61 -0.65 4.00 14.20
N GLU A 62 -0.35 2.90 14.88
CA GLU A 62 0.86 2.73 15.72
C GLU A 62 1.78 1.59 15.24
N GLY A 63 1.60 1.10 14.02
CA GLY A 63 2.35 -0.04 13.49
C GLY A 63 3.75 0.29 12.98
N ASN A 64 4.62 -0.72 12.95
CA ASN A 64 5.92 -0.65 12.27
C ASN A 64 5.95 -1.60 11.06
N PRO A 65 5.58 -1.13 9.85
CA PRO A 65 5.46 -2.02 8.70
C PRO A 65 6.80 -2.63 8.26
N MET A 66 7.95 -2.01 8.61
CA MET A 66 9.27 -2.50 8.21
C MET A 66 9.58 -3.91 8.72
N ILE A 67 9.11 -4.27 9.91
CA ILE A 67 9.37 -5.60 10.50
C ILE A 67 8.85 -6.67 9.55
N LYS A 68 7.60 -6.54 9.11
CA LYS A 68 6.97 -7.55 8.25
C LYS A 68 7.62 -7.65 6.88
N HIS A 69 8.01 -6.52 6.30
CA HIS A 69 8.66 -6.50 4.99
C HIS A 69 10.06 -7.15 5.04
N ARG A 70 10.80 -7.01 6.16
CA ARG A 70 12.07 -7.71 6.37
C ARG A 70 11.89 -9.22 6.45
N GLU A 71 10.95 -9.70 7.26
CA GLU A 71 10.64 -11.13 7.40
C GLU A 71 10.30 -11.75 6.03
N ILE A 72 9.45 -11.10 5.25
CA ILE A 72 9.08 -11.55 3.90
C ILE A 72 10.32 -11.56 3.00
N SER A 73 11.13 -10.50 3.04
CA SER A 73 12.33 -10.38 2.20
C SER A 73 13.41 -11.42 2.54
N GLN A 74 13.44 -11.96 3.76
CA GLN A 74 14.31 -13.06 4.15
C GLN A 74 13.89 -14.39 3.52
N ILE A 75 12.59 -14.59 3.27
CA ILE A 75 12.06 -15.80 2.61
C ILE A 75 12.21 -15.67 1.09
N LYS A 76 11.80 -14.53 0.53
CA LYS A 76 11.96 -14.20 -0.89
C LYS A 76 12.38 -12.74 -1.01
N PRO A 77 13.54 -12.43 -1.63
CA PRO A 77 13.99 -11.06 -1.77
C PRO A 77 12.96 -10.15 -2.45
N ILE A 78 12.62 -9.05 -1.79
CA ILE A 78 11.80 -7.99 -2.38
C ILE A 78 12.75 -7.05 -3.14
N THR A 79 12.63 -7.01 -4.46
CA THR A 79 13.48 -6.21 -5.33
C THR A 79 12.92 -4.80 -5.55
N MET A 80 13.73 -3.93 -6.16
CA MET A 80 13.28 -2.62 -6.62
C MET A 80 12.06 -2.71 -7.55
N ASP A 81 12.08 -3.66 -8.48
CA ASP A 81 11.01 -3.83 -9.47
C ASP A 81 9.68 -4.16 -8.79
N HIS A 82 9.68 -4.95 -7.70
CA HIS A 82 8.47 -5.22 -6.94
C HIS A 82 7.89 -3.94 -6.29
N PHE A 83 8.75 -3.06 -5.76
CA PHE A 83 8.29 -1.78 -5.21
C PHE A 83 7.72 -0.87 -6.30
N GLN A 84 8.40 -0.77 -7.44
CA GLN A 84 7.94 0.03 -8.58
C GLN A 84 6.58 -0.46 -9.09
N HIS A 85 6.41 -1.78 -9.19
CA HIS A 85 5.15 -2.39 -9.61
C HIS A 85 4.02 -2.16 -8.62
N TRP A 86 4.30 -2.30 -7.32
CA TRP A 86 3.34 -1.98 -6.25
C TRP A 86 2.87 -0.52 -6.32
N ILE A 87 3.81 0.43 -6.50
CA ILE A 87 3.49 1.86 -6.64
C ILE A 87 2.67 2.12 -7.90
N HIS A 88 3.01 1.47 -9.02
CA HIS A 88 2.27 1.59 -10.26
C HIS A 88 0.79 1.21 -10.08
N LEU A 89 0.52 0.02 -9.53
CA LEU A 89 -0.84 -0.45 -9.26
C LEU A 89 -1.58 0.46 -8.28
N PHE A 90 -0.89 0.99 -7.26
CA PHE A 90 -1.50 1.90 -6.31
C PHE A 90 -1.91 3.23 -6.97
N ASN A 91 -1.01 3.83 -7.74
CA ASN A 91 -1.27 5.06 -8.47
C ASN A 91 -2.39 4.91 -9.50
N GLU A 92 -2.40 3.78 -10.22
CA GLU A 92 -3.47 3.43 -11.15
C GLU A 92 -4.82 3.36 -10.43
N THR A 93 -4.89 2.67 -9.29
CA THR A 93 -6.10 2.56 -8.47
C THR A 93 -6.61 3.92 -7.99
N VAL A 94 -5.72 4.77 -7.48
CA VAL A 94 -6.11 6.12 -7.03
C VAL A 94 -6.61 6.94 -8.21
N ASN A 95 -5.90 6.93 -9.34
CA ASN A 95 -6.28 7.67 -10.55
C ASN A 95 -7.60 7.16 -11.13
N GLU A 96 -7.94 5.89 -10.99
CA GLU A 96 -9.23 5.33 -11.41
C GLU A 96 -10.40 5.89 -10.61
N LEU A 97 -10.23 6.06 -9.29
CA LEU A 97 -11.32 6.41 -8.39
C LEU A 97 -11.43 7.92 -8.11
N PHE A 98 -10.30 8.61 -7.96
CA PHE A 98 -10.26 9.96 -7.41
C PHE A 98 -9.32 10.89 -8.18
N GLN A 99 -9.50 12.19 -7.99
CA GLN A 99 -8.59 13.24 -8.47
C GLN A 99 -8.64 14.44 -7.52
N GLY A 100 -7.53 15.14 -7.31
CA GLY A 100 -7.46 16.29 -6.42
C GLY A 100 -6.24 16.25 -5.51
N GLU A 101 -6.18 17.17 -4.56
CA GLU A 101 -5.04 17.37 -3.68
C GLU A 101 -4.77 16.13 -2.80
N LYS A 102 -5.80 15.54 -2.21
CA LYS A 102 -5.65 14.35 -1.37
C LYS A 102 -5.29 13.11 -2.20
N ALA A 103 -5.83 13.00 -3.41
CA ALA A 103 -5.43 11.96 -4.37
C ALA A 103 -3.95 12.08 -4.78
N GLU A 104 -3.42 13.27 -4.99
CA GLU A 104 -1.98 13.45 -5.24
C GLU A 104 -1.15 13.19 -3.99
N LEU A 105 -1.60 13.68 -2.83
CA LEU A 105 -0.92 13.48 -1.54
C LEU A 105 -0.73 11.99 -1.23
N ILE A 106 -1.78 11.17 -1.35
CA ILE A 106 -1.68 9.74 -1.01
C ILE A 106 -0.68 9.01 -1.92
N LYS A 107 -0.64 9.35 -3.21
CA LYS A 107 0.35 8.81 -4.17
C LYS A 107 1.78 9.23 -3.83
N GLN A 108 2.00 10.51 -3.50
CA GLN A 108 3.31 11.02 -3.10
C GLN A 108 3.82 10.35 -1.80
N ARG A 109 2.91 10.13 -0.85
CA ARG A 109 3.22 9.43 0.41
C ARG A 109 3.55 7.97 0.15
N ALA A 110 2.78 7.29 -0.70
CA ALA A 110 3.08 5.92 -1.13
C ALA A 110 4.48 5.79 -1.72
N GLN A 111 4.85 6.69 -2.63
CA GLN A 111 6.20 6.73 -3.21
C GLN A 111 7.27 6.94 -2.14
N SER A 112 7.09 7.92 -1.24
CA SER A 112 8.07 8.24 -0.20
C SER A 112 8.30 7.06 0.75
N ILE A 113 7.22 6.41 1.16
CA ILE A 113 7.26 5.24 2.06
C ILE A 113 7.96 4.07 1.36
N ALA A 114 7.58 3.76 0.12
CA ALA A 114 8.19 2.70 -0.67
C ALA A 114 9.70 2.93 -0.86
N THR A 115 10.12 4.17 -1.18
CA THR A 115 11.55 4.51 -1.30
C THR A 115 12.31 4.25 0.00
N VAL A 116 11.76 4.67 1.16
CA VAL A 116 12.40 4.43 2.46
C VAL A 116 12.48 2.93 2.78
N MET A 117 11.41 2.18 2.50
CA MET A 117 11.38 0.73 2.69
C MET A 117 12.43 0.04 1.82
N GLN A 118 12.47 0.37 0.54
CA GLN A 118 13.43 -0.16 -0.43
C GLN A 118 14.87 0.04 0.04
N ILE A 119 15.25 1.29 0.38
CA ILE A 119 16.60 1.61 0.88
C ILE A 119 16.94 0.76 2.11
N LYS A 120 16.00 0.65 3.05
CA LYS A 120 16.21 -0.11 4.29
C LYS A 120 16.26 -1.61 4.08
N LEU A 121 15.66 -2.17 3.03
CA LEU A 121 15.68 -3.60 2.73
C LEU A 121 16.92 -4.00 1.92
N ILE A 122 17.36 -3.14 1.00
CA ILE A 122 18.48 -3.44 0.10
C ILE A 122 19.84 -3.20 0.79
N ASN A 123 19.95 -2.20 1.67
CA ASN A 123 21.21 -1.86 2.34
C ASN A 123 21.43 -2.61 3.67
N GLN A 124 20.90 -3.84 3.80
CA GLN A 124 21.11 -4.68 4.99
C GLN A 124 22.26 -5.67 4.78
#